data_AF-A0A285SKN7-F1
#
_entry.id   AF-A0A285SKN7-F1
#
_cell.length_a   1.000
_cell.length_b   1.000
_cell.length_c   1.000
_cell.angle_alpha   90.00
_cell.angle_beta   90.00
_cell.angle_gamma   90.00
#
_symmetry.space_group_name_H-M   'P 1'
#
loop_
_entity.id
_entity.type
_entity.pdbx_description
1 polymer ?
#
loop_
_entity_poly.entity_id
_entity_poly.type
_entity_poly.pdbx_seq_one_letter_code
_entity_poly.pdbx_strand_id
1 'polypeptide(L)'
;MSRLEPFELEGRLNGLRDTLEIVLVHLMRQAGAEDLRRDLEARLNLADQQEDPGAVPQDAFAVEAAAAREIKLVLERVDAALDARKA
;
A
#
# COMPACT_ATOMS: atom_id res chain seq x y z
N MET A 1 21.46 -4.49 13.54
CA MET A 1 20.88 -3.37 12.77
C MET A 1 20.92 -2.14 13.65
N SER A 2 21.38 -0.99 13.13
CA SER A 2 21.26 0.28 13.85
C SER A 2 19.80 0.58 14.10
N ARG A 3 19.43 0.94 15.33
CA ARG A 3 18.07 1.43 15.64
C ARG A 3 17.93 2.78 14.95
N LEU A 4 16.96 2.90 14.05
CA LEU A 4 16.61 4.20 13.46
C LEU A 4 15.83 4.99 14.51
N GLU A 5 16.10 6.30 14.58
CA GLU A 5 15.28 7.19 15.38
C GLU A 5 13.87 7.28 14.78
N PRO A 6 12.80 7.38 15.60
CA PRO A 6 11.42 7.38 15.11
C PRO A 6 11.16 8.39 14.00
N PHE A 7 11.70 9.61 14.12
CA PHE A 7 11.55 10.65 13.10
C PHE A 7 12.27 10.33 11.78
N GLU A 8 13.41 9.66 11.85
CA GLU A 8 14.14 9.23 10.65
C GLU A 8 13.36 8.11 9.94
N LEU A 9 12.80 7.17 10.71
CA LEU A 9 11.96 6.11 10.16
C LEU A 9 10.72 6.68 9.48
N GLU A 10 10.02 7.61 10.13
CA GLU A 10 8.86 8.29 9.57
C GLU A 10 9.20 9.02 8.27
N GLY A 11 10.27 9.83 8.26
CA GLY A 11 10.71 10.54 7.06
C GLY A 11 11.04 9.61 5.89
N ARG A 12 11.67 8.46 6.17
CA ARG A 12 11.97 7.45 5.15
C ARG A 12 10.72 6.76 4.62
N LEU A 13 9.77 6.42 5.49
CA LEU A 13 8.50 5.80 5.08
C LEU A 13 7.68 6.77 4.22
N ASN A 14 7.58 8.04 4.64
CA ASN A 14 6.89 9.07 3.88
C ASN A 14 7.53 9.28 2.49
N GLY A 15 8.86 9.39 2.41
CA GLY A 15 9.55 9.53 1.13
C GLY A 15 9.35 8.33 0.19
N LEU A 16 9.32 7.11 0.72
CA LEU A 16 8.99 5.91 -0.07
C LEU A 16 7.54 5.93 -0.56
N ARG A 17 6.60 6.31 0.32
CA ARG A 17 5.18 6.40 -0.02
C ARG A 17 4.92 7.42 -1.13
N ASP A 18 5.48 8.61 -1.00
CA ASP A 18 5.34 9.68 -2.01
C ASP A 18 5.98 9.27 -3.35
N THR A 19 7.15 8.62 -3.30
CA THR A 19 7.80 8.11 -4.51
C THR A 19 6.93 7.04 -5.21
N LEU A 20 6.38 6.10 -4.44
CA LEU A 20 5.50 5.05 -4.96
C LEU A 20 4.23 5.63 -5.56
N GLU A 21 3.61 6.62 -4.91
CA GLU A 21 2.44 7.31 -5.45
C GLU A 21 2.74 7.92 -6.83
N ILE A 22 3.84 8.67 -6.96
CA ILE A 22 4.24 9.29 -8.23
C ILE A 22 4.43 8.24 -9.33
N VAL A 23 5.14 7.15 -9.01
CA VAL A 23 5.40 6.06 -9.96
C VAL A 23 4.09 5.36 -10.36
N LEU A 24 3.22 5.03 -9.40
CA LEU A 24 1.96 4.34 -9.66
C LEU A 24 1.00 5.21 -10.47
N VAL A 25 0.87 6.50 -10.15
CA VAL A 25 0.08 7.46 -10.97
C VAL A 25 0.61 7.52 -12.40
N HIS A 26 1.93 7.47 -12.60
CA HIS A 26 2.51 7.45 -13.94
C HIS A 26 2.17 6.15 -14.69
N LEU A 27 2.36 5.01 -14.05
CA LEU A 27 2.14 3.69 -14.65
C LEU A 27 0.67 3.40 -14.93
N MET A 28 -0.23 3.74 -14.00
CA MET A 28 -1.67 3.49 -14.12
C MET A 28 -2.36 4.29 -15.24
N ARG A 29 -1.65 5.23 -15.87
CA ARG A 29 -2.13 5.97 -17.05
C ARG A 29 -1.76 5.29 -18.36
N GLN A 30 -0.87 4.29 -18.33
CA GLN A 30 -0.46 3.56 -19.50
C GLN A 30 -1.50 2.49 -19.84
N ALA A 31 -1.69 2.20 -21.13
CA ALA A 31 -2.54 1.09 -21.54
C ALA A 31 -1.94 -0.24 -21.06
N GLY A 32 -2.74 -1.13 -20.48
CA GLY A 32 -2.26 -2.41 -19.93
C GLY A 32 -1.88 -2.38 -18.45
N ALA A 33 -2.18 -1.29 -17.72
CA ALA A 33 -1.92 -1.20 -16.28
C ALA A 33 -2.93 -1.97 -15.41
N GLU A 34 -3.92 -2.63 -16.00
CA GLU A 34 -4.95 -3.40 -15.32
C GLU A 34 -4.36 -4.57 -14.52
N ASP A 35 -3.33 -5.22 -15.06
CA ASP A 35 -2.62 -6.30 -14.36
C ASP A 35 -1.91 -5.79 -13.11
N LEU A 36 -1.27 -4.61 -13.18
CA LEU A 36 -0.64 -3.96 -12.03
C LEU A 36 -1.66 -3.62 -10.94
N ARG A 37 -2.81 -3.06 -11.33
CA ARG A 37 -3.87 -2.73 -10.35
C ARG A 37 -4.42 -3.98 -9.69
N ARG A 38 -4.70 -5.02 -10.48
CA ARG A 38 -5.19 -6.31 -9.98
C ARG A 38 -4.21 -6.95 -8.99
N ASP A 39 -2.91 -6.92 -9.29
CA ASP A 39 -1.88 -7.51 -8.41
C ASP A 39 -1.76 -6.75 -7.08
N LEU A 40 -1.95 -5.43 -7.08
CA LEU A 40 -2.00 -4.61 -5.87
C LEU A 40 -3.27 -4.88 -5.05
N GLU A 41 -4.43 -5.00 -5.70
CA GLU A 41 -5.70 -5.34 -5.04
C GLU A 41 -5.69 -6.76 -4.44
N ALA A 42 -5.05 -7.73 -5.10
CA ALA A 42 -4.90 -9.09 -4.59
C ALA A 42 -4.16 -9.14 -3.24
N ARG A 43 -3.24 -8.20 -3.00
CA ARG A 43 -2.53 -8.08 -1.70
C ARG A 43 -3.45 -7.62 -0.56
N LEU A 44 -4.57 -6.96 -0.88
CA LEU A 44 -5.55 -6.52 0.12
C LEU A 44 -6.42 -7.68 0.59
N ASN A 45 -6.86 -8.53 -0.35
CA ASN A 45 -7.73 -9.68 -0.06
C ASN A 45 -7.09 -10.73 0.87
N LEU A 46 -5.76 -10.84 0.85
CA LEU A 46 -5.03 -11.72 1.76
C LEU A 46 -5.20 -11.32 3.24
N ALA A 47 -5.47 -10.05 3.54
CA ALA A 47 -5.71 -9.58 4.90
C ALA A 47 -7.16 -9.83 5.36
N ASP A 48 -8.14 -9.55 4.50
CA ASP A 48 -9.58 -9.69 4.83
C ASP A 48 -10.00 -11.14 5.11
N GLN A 49 -9.38 -12.12 4.44
CA GLN A 49 -9.67 -13.55 4.66
C GLN A 49 -9.21 -14.09 6.02
N GLN A 50 -8.52 -13.28 6.83
CA GLN A 50 -7.93 -13.68 8.11
C GLN A 50 -8.68 -13.13 9.33
N GLU A 51 -9.77 -12.39 9.14
CA GLU A 51 -10.65 -11.88 10.22
C GLU A 51 -11.65 -12.94 10.73
N ASP A 52 -11.28 -14.23 10.74
CA ASP A 52 -12.15 -15.31 11.26
C ASP A 52 -12.20 -15.24 12.81
N PRO A 53 -13.39 -15.07 13.44
CA PRO A 53 -13.53 -14.92 14.89
C PRO A 53 -13.09 -16.18 15.63
N GLY A 54 -11.82 -16.22 16.04
CA GLY A 54 -11.21 -17.35 16.76
C GLY A 54 -9.74 -17.57 16.44
N ALA A 55 -9.21 -16.97 15.38
CA ALA A 55 -7.78 -17.02 15.07
C ALA A 55 -6.98 -16.16 16.06
N VAL A 56 -6.01 -16.76 16.75
CA VAL A 56 -5.04 -16.02 17.57
C VAL A 56 -4.10 -15.27 16.62
N PRO A 57 -3.99 -13.93 16.70
CA PRO A 57 -3.06 -13.18 15.87
C PRO A 57 -1.64 -13.68 16.13
N GLN A 58 -0.97 -14.24 15.13
CA GLN A 58 0.46 -14.48 15.23
C GLN A 58 1.19 -13.21 14.79
N ASP A 59 2.27 -12.84 15.47
CA ASP A 59 3.05 -11.63 15.19
C ASP A 59 3.55 -11.55 13.74
N ALA A 60 3.70 -12.70 13.07
CA ALA A 60 3.96 -12.76 11.64
C ALA A 60 2.88 -11.97 10.89
N PHE A 61 1.60 -12.34 11.05
CA PHE A 61 0.44 -11.75 10.37
C PHE A 61 0.21 -10.25 10.66
N ALA A 62 0.76 -9.73 11.76
CA ALA A 62 0.69 -8.29 12.04
C ALA A 62 1.47 -7.47 11.00
N VAL A 63 2.56 -8.03 10.45
CA VAL A 63 3.38 -7.38 9.42
C VAL A 63 2.66 -7.37 8.07
N GLU A 64 2.08 -8.49 7.63
CA GLU A 64 1.33 -8.54 6.38
C GLU A 64 0.08 -7.66 6.42
N ALA A 65 -0.65 -7.64 7.56
CA ALA A 65 -1.81 -6.77 7.71
C ALA A 65 -1.41 -5.28 7.68
N ALA A 66 -0.28 -4.92 8.30
CA ALA A 66 0.25 -3.56 8.22
C ALA A 66 0.65 -3.18 6.78
N ALA A 67 1.29 -4.10 6.06
CA ALA A 67 1.64 -3.90 4.66
C ALA A 67 0.40 -3.75 3.76
N ALA A 68 -0.63 -4.58 3.94
CA ALA A 68 -1.89 -4.49 3.19
C ALA A 68 -2.59 -3.15 3.43
N ARG A 69 -2.66 -2.69 4.69
CA ARG A 69 -3.18 -1.35 5.01
C ARG A 69 -2.41 -0.24 4.31
N GLU A 70 -1.08 -0.31 4.29
CA GLU A 70 -0.27 0.70 3.60
C GLU A 70 -0.51 0.68 2.08
N ILE A 71 -0.63 -0.50 1.46
CA ILE A 71 -0.97 -0.63 0.04
C ILE A 71 -2.32 0.02 -0.26
N LYS A 72 -3.34 -0.24 0.58
CA LYS A 72 -4.67 0.37 0.43
C LYS A 72 -4.58 1.90 0.50
N LEU A 73 -3.88 2.43 1.48
CA LEU A 73 -3.69 3.87 1.69
C LEU A 73 -2.89 4.55 0.55
N VAL A 74 -2.01 3.82 -0.13
CA VAL A 74 -1.32 4.30 -1.34
C VAL A 74 -2.29 4.31 -2.53
N LEU A 75 -3.06 3.24 -2.73
CA LEU A 75 -4.03 3.15 -3.82
C LEU A 75 -5.09 4.25 -3.75
N GLU A 76 -5.62 4.54 -2.55
CA GLU A 76 -6.57 5.64 -2.34
C GLU A 76 -6.01 7.01 -2.76
N ARG A 77 -4.72 7.27 -2.48
CA ARG A 77 -4.04 8.51 -2.91
C ARG A 77 -3.82 8.54 -4.42
N VAL A 78 -3.43 7.41 -5.01
CA VAL A 78 -3.27 7.27 -6.46
C VAL A 78 -4.59 7.53 -7.19
N ASP A 79 -5.69 6.94 -6.72
CA ASP A 79 -7.03 7.14 -7.28
C ASP A 79 -7.43 8.62 -7.22
N ALA A 80 -7.26 9.27 -6.05
CA ALA A 80 -7.53 10.70 -5.90
C ALA A 80 -6.69 11.58 -6.84
N ALA A 81 -5.40 11.26 -7.01
CA ALA A 81 -4.51 11.98 -7.91
C ALA A 81 -4.84 11.78 -9.40
N LEU A 82 -5.32 10.59 -9.77
CA LEU A 82 -5.79 10.30 -11.12
C LEU A 82 -7.08 11.06 -11.42
N ASP A 83 -8.02 11.12 -10.47
CA ASP A 83 -9.30 11.82 -10.63
C ASP A 83 -9.13 13.34 -10.71
N ALA A 84 -8.29 13.93 -9.84
CA ALA A 84 -7.98 15.36 -9.87
C ALA A 84 -7.36 15.84 -11.20
N ARG A 85 -6.78 14.93 -12.00
CA ARG A 85 -6.18 15.23 -13.30
C ARG A 85 -7.12 15.00 -14.49
N LYS A 86 -8.29 14.39 -14.27
CA LYS A 86 -9.35 14.22 -15.28
C LYS A 86 -10.31 15.43 -15.31
N ALA A 87 -10.43 16.15 -14.20
CA ALA A 87 -11.21 17.39 -14.07
C ALA A 87 -10.49 18.58 -14.74
#